data_AF-A0A7Y0MZA1-F1
#
_entry.id   AF-A0A7Y0MZA1-F1
#
_cell.length_a   1.000
_cell.length_b   1.000
_cell.length_c   1.000
_cell.angle_alpha   90.00
_cell.angle_beta   90.00
_cell.angle_gamma   90.00
#
_symmetry.space_group_name_H-M   'P 1'
#
loop_
_entity.id
_entity.type
_entity.pdbx_description
1 polymer ?
#
loop_
_entity_poly.entity_id
_entity_poly.type
_entity_poly.pdbx_seq_one_letter_code
_entity_poly.pdbx_strand_id
1 'polypeptide(L)'
;MKSGYIYPIGTPGQPWTEEERKAWLATQEVKRSYQDEVVSKIDALRGHFDVEQYGALSYNEARFPLFCIKTRNWDSTKPVVLVTGGVHGYETSGVHGALKFVETEAERYAEHFNIVVAPCVSPWGYEVINRWNPNAIDPNRSFYKNSPAEESANLIKLVATLGDVLMHIDLHETTDSDETEFRPALAARDGIEYIEGMIPDGFYTVGDSENPQPDFQKAVIESVAKVTHIAPADENGEIIGSPVVQFGVINYPMVKLGLCGGVTNCVYGTTTEVYPDSPTVTDEECNDAQVAAVVGGLNYVLSKLE
;
A
#
# COMPACT_ATOMS: atom_id res chain seq x y z
N MET A 1 10.03 26.47 3.61
CA MET A 1 9.22 26.27 2.40
C MET A 1 9.91 26.93 1.23
N LYS A 2 10.57 26.14 0.36
CA LYS A 2 11.04 26.64 -0.94
C LYS A 2 9.87 26.54 -1.92
N SER A 3 9.27 27.66 -2.32
CA SER A 3 8.45 27.67 -3.54
C SER A 3 9.35 28.03 -4.73
N GLY A 4 9.23 27.27 -5.82
CA GLY A 4 10.01 27.51 -7.05
C GLY A 4 10.52 26.29 -7.81
N TYR A 5 10.29 25.05 -7.32
CA TYR A 5 10.54 23.86 -8.14
C TYR A 5 9.46 23.78 -9.23
N ILE A 6 9.88 23.74 -10.50
CA ILE A 6 9.01 23.58 -11.66
C ILE A 6 9.24 22.17 -12.19
N TYR A 7 8.22 21.32 -12.12
CA TYR A 7 8.27 19.99 -12.71
C TYR A 7 8.43 20.11 -14.24
N PRO A 8 9.25 19.26 -14.90
CA PRO A 8 9.63 19.44 -16.30
C PRO A 8 8.47 19.30 -17.31
N ILE A 9 7.31 18.82 -16.88
CA ILE A 9 6.13 18.58 -17.74
C ILE A 9 4.96 19.42 -17.23
N GLY A 10 4.29 20.12 -18.14
CA GLY A 10 3.14 20.99 -17.86
C GLY A 10 3.47 22.47 -17.81
N THR A 11 2.41 23.26 -17.67
CA THR A 11 2.50 24.71 -17.50
C THR A 11 2.05 25.05 -16.08
N PRO A 12 2.84 25.79 -15.28
CA PRO A 12 2.45 26.16 -13.92
C PRO A 12 1.06 26.81 -13.85
N GLY A 13 0.22 26.36 -12.93
CA GLY A 13 -1.15 26.84 -12.77
C GLY A 13 -2.17 26.29 -13.78
N GLN A 14 -1.77 25.38 -14.67
CA GLN A 14 -2.65 24.71 -15.63
C GLN A 14 -2.59 23.20 -15.42
N PRO A 15 -3.73 22.51 -15.24
CA PRO A 15 -3.76 21.05 -15.20
C PRO A 15 -3.24 20.45 -16.51
N TRP A 16 -2.61 19.28 -16.41
CA TRP A 16 -2.15 18.53 -17.57
C TRP A 16 -3.30 18.16 -18.50
N THR A 17 -3.09 18.39 -19.79
CA THR A 17 -3.94 17.83 -20.85
C THR A 17 -3.53 16.38 -21.14
N GLU A 18 -4.20 15.76 -22.11
CA GLU A 18 -3.81 14.44 -22.61
C GLU A 18 -2.39 14.43 -23.20
N GLU A 19 -1.93 15.55 -23.78
CA GLU A 19 -0.60 15.66 -24.36
C GLU A 19 0.49 15.61 -23.29
N GLU A 20 0.32 16.34 -22.17
CA GLU A 20 1.27 16.27 -21.05
C GLU A 20 1.26 14.90 -20.36
N ARG A 21 0.08 14.25 -20.23
CA ARG A 21 0.01 12.87 -19.71
C ARG A 21 0.77 11.88 -20.59
N LYS A 22 0.65 12.01 -21.93
CA LYS A 22 1.42 11.21 -22.89
C LYS A 22 2.91 11.51 -22.81
N ALA A 23 3.29 12.78 -22.65
CA ALA A 23 4.68 13.18 -22.48
C ALA A 23 5.27 12.57 -21.20
N TRP A 24 4.54 12.62 -20.08
CA TRP A 24 4.93 11.98 -18.82
C TRP A 24 5.03 10.47 -18.96
N LEU A 25 4.09 9.82 -19.63
CA LEU A 25 4.14 8.38 -19.84
C LEU A 25 5.39 7.99 -20.66
N ALA A 26 5.76 8.80 -21.65
CA ALA A 26 6.93 8.57 -22.50
C ALA A 26 8.27 8.72 -21.77
N THR A 27 8.31 9.34 -20.58
CA THR A 27 9.53 9.41 -19.75
C THR A 27 9.68 8.19 -18.83
N GLN A 28 8.68 7.31 -18.76
CA GLN A 28 8.72 6.16 -17.87
C GLN A 28 9.52 5.02 -18.50
N GLU A 29 10.47 4.49 -17.73
CA GLU A 29 11.34 3.40 -18.15
C GLU A 29 11.23 2.23 -17.18
N VAL A 30 11.32 1.01 -17.72
CA VAL A 30 11.34 -0.22 -16.93
C VAL A 30 12.68 -0.32 -16.21
N LYS A 31 12.65 -0.40 -14.89
CA LYS A 31 13.83 -0.46 -14.00
C LYS A 31 13.98 -1.81 -13.29
N ARG A 32 12.87 -2.54 -13.13
CA ARG A 32 12.82 -3.88 -12.53
C ARG A 32 11.74 -4.74 -13.19
N SER A 33 11.76 -6.04 -12.90
CA SER A 33 10.89 -7.03 -13.54
C SER A 33 9.85 -7.56 -12.56
N TYR A 34 8.57 -7.32 -12.85
CA TYR A 34 7.46 -7.88 -12.06
C TYR A 34 7.44 -9.40 -12.17
N GLN A 35 7.76 -9.93 -13.35
CA GLN A 35 7.79 -11.37 -13.60
C GLN A 35 8.87 -12.06 -12.76
N ASP A 36 10.08 -11.49 -12.75
CA ASP A 36 11.22 -12.12 -12.07
C ASP A 36 11.19 -11.89 -10.56
N GLU A 37 10.77 -10.71 -10.09
CA GLU A 37 10.87 -10.35 -8.67
C GLU A 37 9.61 -10.65 -7.87
N VAL A 38 8.45 -10.81 -8.53
CA VAL A 38 7.15 -11.01 -7.87
C VAL A 38 6.48 -12.29 -8.33
N VAL A 39 6.20 -12.47 -9.62
CA VAL A 39 5.45 -13.64 -10.12
C VAL A 39 6.21 -14.94 -9.83
N SER A 40 7.53 -14.96 -10.05
CA SER A 40 8.36 -16.14 -9.75
C SER A 40 8.26 -16.57 -8.27
N LYS A 41 8.20 -15.60 -7.34
CA LYS A 41 8.05 -15.85 -5.90
C LYS A 41 6.64 -16.35 -5.56
N ILE A 42 5.61 -15.78 -6.18
CA ILE A 42 4.22 -16.27 -6.05
C ILE A 42 4.10 -17.71 -6.55
N ASP A 43 4.71 -18.04 -7.68
CA ASP A 43 4.66 -19.37 -8.26
C ASP A 43 5.35 -20.42 -7.37
N ALA A 44 6.44 -20.05 -6.69
CA ALA A 44 7.11 -20.91 -5.73
C ALA A 44 6.21 -21.28 -4.52
N LEU A 45 5.23 -20.44 -4.18
CA LEU A 45 4.32 -20.65 -3.05
C LEU A 45 3.13 -21.59 -3.37
N ARG A 46 2.90 -21.95 -4.64
CA ARG A 46 1.79 -22.82 -5.07
C ARG A 46 1.76 -24.20 -4.41
N GLY A 47 2.91 -24.67 -3.91
CA GLY A 47 2.99 -25.93 -3.16
C GLY A 47 2.21 -25.92 -1.85
N HIS A 48 2.10 -24.75 -1.21
CA HIS A 48 1.57 -24.56 0.15
C HIS A 48 0.27 -23.76 0.17
N PHE A 49 0.06 -22.88 -0.81
CA PHE A 49 -1.07 -21.97 -0.88
C PHE A 49 -1.90 -22.15 -2.15
N ASP A 50 -3.12 -21.64 -2.13
CA ASP A 50 -3.97 -21.55 -3.32
C ASP A 50 -3.73 -20.19 -3.98
N VAL A 51 -3.11 -20.21 -5.17
CA VAL A 51 -2.79 -19.00 -5.94
C VAL A 51 -3.82 -18.82 -7.05
N GLU A 52 -4.52 -17.68 -7.04
CA GLU A 52 -5.56 -17.33 -8.00
C GLU A 52 -5.17 -16.07 -8.78
N GLN A 53 -5.33 -16.11 -10.11
CA GLN A 53 -5.27 -14.90 -10.92
C GLN A 53 -6.63 -14.20 -10.88
N TYR A 54 -6.72 -13.05 -10.22
CA TYR A 54 -7.98 -12.32 -10.07
C TYR A 54 -8.21 -11.27 -11.17
N GLY A 55 -7.20 -11.02 -12.01
CA GLY A 55 -7.31 -10.08 -13.12
C GLY A 55 -6.02 -10.00 -13.95
N ALA A 56 -5.97 -9.02 -14.84
CA ALA A 56 -4.79 -8.57 -15.56
C ALA A 56 -5.01 -7.12 -16.01
N LEU A 57 -3.93 -6.36 -16.21
CA LEU A 57 -4.02 -4.98 -16.71
C LEU A 57 -4.05 -4.97 -18.24
N SER A 58 -5.04 -4.30 -18.83
CA SER A 58 -5.32 -4.33 -20.27
C SER A 58 -4.17 -3.76 -21.13
N TYR A 59 -3.34 -2.88 -20.56
CA TYR A 59 -2.20 -2.30 -21.26
C TYR A 59 -1.15 -3.37 -21.67
N ASN A 60 -1.05 -4.47 -20.92
CA ASN A 60 -0.28 -5.67 -21.30
C ASN A 60 -0.65 -6.86 -20.40
N GLU A 61 -1.73 -7.57 -20.73
CA GLU A 61 -2.29 -8.63 -19.87
C GLU A 61 -1.31 -9.76 -19.56
N ALA A 62 -0.47 -10.15 -20.53
CA ALA A 62 0.52 -11.21 -20.36
C ALA A 62 1.66 -10.79 -19.42
N ARG A 63 2.04 -9.52 -19.43
CA ARG A 63 3.10 -8.96 -18.59
C ARG A 63 2.59 -8.62 -17.19
N PHE A 64 1.32 -8.25 -17.07
CA PHE A 64 0.71 -7.77 -15.84
C PHE A 64 -0.53 -8.59 -15.42
N PRO A 65 -0.40 -9.92 -15.25
CA PRO A 65 -1.41 -10.68 -14.54
C PRO A 65 -1.45 -10.22 -13.07
N LEU A 66 -2.62 -10.27 -12.45
CA LEU A 66 -2.81 -9.90 -11.05
C LEU A 66 -3.16 -11.15 -10.25
N PHE A 67 -2.36 -11.46 -9.23
CA PHE A 67 -2.50 -12.66 -8.41
C PHE A 67 -2.86 -12.34 -6.97
N CYS A 68 -3.67 -13.20 -6.36
CA CYS A 68 -3.79 -13.30 -4.91
C CYS A 68 -3.39 -14.70 -4.43
N ILE A 69 -2.93 -14.76 -3.19
CA ILE A 69 -2.47 -15.98 -2.52
C ILE A 69 -3.38 -16.21 -1.32
N LYS A 70 -4.01 -17.38 -1.24
CA LYS A 70 -4.95 -17.76 -0.19
C LYS A 70 -4.40 -18.91 0.64
N THR A 71 -4.61 -18.86 1.96
CA THR A 71 -4.44 -20.05 2.80
C THR A 71 -5.39 -21.16 2.34
N ARG A 72 -4.99 -22.42 2.51
CA ARG A 72 -5.81 -23.57 2.10
C ARG A 72 -6.92 -23.87 3.09
N ASN A 73 -7.91 -24.65 2.64
CA ASN A 73 -8.97 -25.21 3.48
C ASN A 73 -9.76 -24.15 4.25
N TRP A 74 -10.17 -23.08 3.56
CA TRP A 74 -10.97 -22.02 4.16
C TRP A 74 -12.23 -22.58 4.85
N ASP A 75 -12.46 -22.12 6.07
CA ASP A 75 -13.58 -22.52 6.92
C ASP A 75 -14.49 -21.31 7.13
N SER A 76 -15.77 -21.43 6.79
CA SER A 76 -16.74 -20.32 6.93
C SER A 76 -16.94 -19.84 8.38
N THR A 77 -16.47 -20.59 9.38
CA THR A 77 -16.50 -20.19 10.79
C THR A 77 -15.32 -19.29 11.18
N LYS A 78 -14.27 -19.23 10.34
CA LYS A 78 -13.09 -18.39 10.57
C LYS A 78 -13.26 -17.02 9.92
N PRO A 79 -12.80 -15.95 10.58
CA PRO A 79 -12.81 -14.63 9.98
C PRO A 79 -11.83 -14.53 8.80
N VAL A 80 -12.18 -13.67 7.83
CA VAL A 80 -11.35 -13.38 6.66
C VAL A 80 -10.40 -12.21 6.97
N VAL A 81 -9.15 -12.36 6.54
CA VAL A 81 -8.10 -11.34 6.62
C VAL A 81 -7.61 -11.03 5.21
N LEU A 82 -7.53 -9.74 4.89
CA LEU A 82 -6.96 -9.23 3.65
C LEU A 82 -5.64 -8.52 3.94
N VAL A 83 -4.60 -8.86 3.17
CA VAL A 83 -3.35 -8.08 3.11
C VAL A 83 -3.15 -7.62 1.67
N THR A 84 -2.94 -6.34 1.45
CA THR A 84 -2.66 -5.76 0.13
C THR A 84 -1.29 -5.11 0.13
N GLY A 85 -0.54 -5.30 -0.94
CA GLY A 85 0.77 -4.68 -1.15
C GLY A 85 0.88 -4.13 -2.57
N GLY A 86 1.76 -3.15 -2.77
CA GLY A 86 2.04 -2.58 -4.08
C GLY A 86 0.83 -1.92 -4.73
N VAL A 87 -0.06 -1.29 -3.94
CA VAL A 87 -1.07 -0.37 -4.49
C VAL A 87 -0.39 0.79 -5.20
N HIS A 88 0.68 1.32 -4.61
CA HIS A 88 1.69 2.03 -5.37
C HIS A 88 2.85 1.09 -5.65
N GLY A 89 3.23 0.95 -6.92
CA GLY A 89 4.20 -0.06 -7.29
C GLY A 89 5.64 0.30 -6.91
N TYR A 90 5.97 1.60 -6.77
CA TYR A 90 7.31 2.02 -6.33
C TYR A 90 7.65 1.61 -4.90
N GLU A 91 6.62 1.41 -4.08
CA GLU A 91 6.70 1.02 -2.67
C GLU A 91 7.03 -0.48 -2.56
N THR A 92 8.32 -0.75 -2.71
CA THR A 92 8.97 -2.06 -2.75
C THR A 92 8.66 -2.91 -1.52
N SER A 93 8.78 -2.38 -0.31
CA SER A 93 8.58 -3.20 0.89
C SER A 93 7.12 -3.61 1.08
N GLY A 94 6.16 -2.84 0.56
CA GLY A 94 4.77 -3.25 0.54
C GLY A 94 4.58 -4.57 -0.24
N VAL A 95 5.29 -4.71 -1.37
CA VAL A 95 5.25 -5.93 -2.20
C VAL A 95 6.02 -7.08 -1.56
N HIS A 96 7.28 -6.86 -1.20
CA HIS A 96 8.14 -7.94 -0.69
C HIS A 96 7.81 -8.32 0.74
N GLY A 97 7.34 -7.38 1.56
CA GLY A 97 6.77 -7.64 2.89
C GLY A 97 5.50 -8.50 2.84
N ALA A 98 4.59 -8.25 1.89
CA ALA A 98 3.43 -9.11 1.66
C ALA A 98 3.84 -10.55 1.31
N LEU A 99 4.79 -10.72 0.38
CA LEU A 99 5.31 -12.03 -0.02
C LEU A 99 6.03 -12.73 1.13
N LYS A 100 6.86 -11.99 1.87
CA LYS A 100 7.59 -12.50 3.04
C LYS A 100 6.63 -12.97 4.12
N PHE A 101 5.57 -12.20 4.40
CA PHE A 101 4.54 -12.61 5.35
C PHE A 101 3.89 -13.95 4.96
N VAL A 102 3.59 -14.14 3.67
CA VAL A 102 3.04 -15.42 3.18
C VAL A 102 4.04 -16.55 3.37
N GLU A 103 5.31 -16.32 3.03
CA GLU A 103 6.38 -17.31 3.13
C GLU A 103 6.68 -17.72 4.58
N THR A 104 6.63 -16.78 5.54
CA THR A 104 7.15 -17.01 6.89
C THR A 104 6.07 -17.17 7.96
N GLU A 105 4.90 -16.53 7.83
CA GLU A 105 3.92 -16.45 8.92
C GLU A 105 2.51 -16.90 8.53
N ALA A 106 2.06 -16.75 7.28
CA ALA A 106 0.64 -16.96 6.94
C ALA A 106 0.13 -18.37 7.26
N GLU A 107 0.95 -19.42 7.09
CA GLU A 107 0.55 -20.80 7.42
C GLU A 107 0.29 -20.99 8.93
N ARG A 108 1.08 -20.33 9.79
CA ARG A 108 0.90 -20.35 11.25
C ARG A 108 -0.46 -19.78 11.65
N TYR A 109 -0.95 -18.76 10.95
CA TYR A 109 -2.24 -18.13 11.24
C TYR A 109 -3.44 -18.78 10.54
N ALA A 110 -3.21 -19.72 9.61
CA ALA A 110 -4.27 -20.38 8.84
C ALA A 110 -5.21 -21.23 9.71
N GLU A 111 -4.78 -21.66 10.90
CA GLU A 111 -5.65 -22.35 11.85
C GLU A 111 -6.73 -21.43 12.42
N HIS A 112 -6.50 -20.12 12.45
CA HIS A 112 -7.40 -19.11 13.03
C HIS A 112 -8.13 -18.26 11.97
N PHE A 113 -7.50 -18.03 10.82
CA PHE A 113 -7.97 -17.08 9.82
C PHE A 113 -8.02 -17.66 8.40
N ASN A 114 -8.99 -17.20 7.61
CA ASN A 114 -8.98 -17.32 6.16
C ASN A 114 -8.21 -16.13 5.59
N ILE A 115 -6.94 -16.32 5.22
CA ILE A 115 -6.05 -15.22 4.81
C ILE A 115 -5.97 -15.18 3.30
N VAL A 116 -6.14 -13.98 2.73
CA VAL A 116 -5.86 -13.67 1.32
C VAL A 116 -4.89 -12.51 1.23
N VAL A 117 -3.87 -12.66 0.38
CA VAL A 117 -2.84 -11.65 0.15
C VAL A 117 -2.82 -11.29 -1.34
N ALA A 118 -2.97 -10.02 -1.67
CA ALA A 118 -2.73 -9.47 -3.01
C ALA A 118 -1.41 -8.68 -2.97
N PRO A 119 -0.25 -9.33 -3.25
CA PRO A 119 1.05 -8.77 -2.94
C PRO A 119 1.47 -7.62 -3.85
N CYS A 120 0.92 -7.50 -5.06
CA CYS A 120 1.22 -6.41 -5.97
C CYS A 120 -0.01 -6.05 -6.79
N VAL A 121 -0.67 -4.95 -6.43
CA VAL A 121 -1.88 -4.45 -7.08
C VAL A 121 -1.56 -3.67 -8.36
N SER A 122 -0.40 -3.01 -8.41
CA SER A 122 0.02 -2.12 -9.49
C SER A 122 1.35 -2.54 -10.13
N PRO A 123 1.41 -3.68 -10.83
CA PRO A 123 2.66 -4.25 -11.35
C PRO A 123 3.37 -3.39 -12.41
N TRP A 124 2.65 -2.56 -13.17
CA TRP A 124 3.30 -1.59 -14.06
C TRP A 124 4.08 -0.54 -13.27
N GLY A 125 3.43 0.07 -12.27
CA GLY A 125 4.08 1.04 -11.37
C GLY A 125 5.26 0.42 -10.62
N TYR A 126 5.22 -0.90 -10.38
CA TYR A 126 6.34 -1.64 -9.81
C TYR A 126 7.54 -1.61 -10.74
N GLU A 127 7.35 -2.00 -12.00
CA GLU A 127 8.45 -2.08 -12.95
C GLU A 127 9.08 -0.72 -13.27
N VAL A 128 8.28 0.35 -13.33
CA VAL A 128 8.79 1.69 -13.68
C VAL A 128 9.17 2.54 -12.46
N ILE A 129 8.93 2.03 -11.24
CA ILE A 129 9.10 2.75 -9.98
C ILE A 129 8.26 4.03 -10.01
N ASN A 130 6.93 3.86 -10.03
CA ASN A 130 5.99 4.98 -10.07
C ASN A 130 4.78 4.78 -9.15
N ARG A 131 4.26 5.91 -8.66
CA ARG A 131 3.04 6.02 -7.87
C ARG A 131 1.77 5.86 -8.71
N TRP A 132 1.77 6.39 -9.93
CA TRP A 132 0.61 6.35 -10.81
C TRP A 132 0.63 5.14 -11.74
N ASN A 133 -0.50 4.91 -12.42
CA ASN A 133 -0.60 3.99 -13.55
C ASN A 133 -0.33 4.71 -14.89
N PRO A 134 -0.33 4.01 -16.06
CA PRO A 134 -0.02 4.64 -17.35
C PRO A 134 -0.89 5.84 -17.74
N ASN A 135 -2.06 6.01 -17.12
CA ASN A 135 -2.96 7.14 -17.37
C ASN A 135 -2.71 8.35 -16.44
N ALA A 136 -1.63 8.32 -15.65
CA ALA A 136 -1.32 9.29 -14.59
C ALA A 136 -2.46 9.37 -13.54
N ILE A 137 -3.03 8.22 -13.20
CA ILE A 137 -4.04 8.05 -12.16
C ILE A 137 -3.39 7.37 -10.96
N ASP A 138 -3.68 7.87 -9.75
CA ASP A 138 -3.25 7.28 -8.49
C ASP A 138 -4.22 6.14 -8.10
N PRO A 139 -3.77 4.85 -8.07
CA PRO A 139 -4.61 3.73 -7.67
C PRO A 139 -5.15 3.89 -6.24
N ASN A 140 -4.35 4.44 -5.32
CA ASN A 140 -4.74 4.69 -3.92
C ASN A 140 -5.54 6.00 -3.75
N ARG A 141 -6.13 6.52 -4.82
CA ARG A 141 -7.23 7.50 -4.80
C ARG A 141 -8.42 7.05 -5.64
N SER A 142 -8.44 5.75 -5.99
CA SER A 142 -9.33 5.19 -7.00
C SER A 142 -10.12 3.98 -6.48
N PHE A 143 -10.21 3.76 -5.17
CA PHE A 143 -11.01 2.67 -4.58
C PHE A 143 -12.48 3.06 -4.40
N TYR A 144 -13.20 3.16 -5.51
CA TYR A 144 -14.64 3.40 -5.54
C TYR A 144 -15.31 2.73 -6.75
N LYS A 145 -16.65 2.70 -6.75
CA LYS A 145 -17.43 2.09 -7.83
C LYS A 145 -17.12 2.74 -9.18
N ASN A 146 -16.88 1.92 -10.20
CA ASN A 146 -16.46 2.36 -11.54
C ASN A 146 -15.12 3.09 -11.52
N SER A 147 -14.17 2.59 -10.73
CA SER A 147 -12.80 3.10 -10.66
C SER A 147 -12.18 3.26 -12.06
N PRO A 148 -11.51 4.39 -12.34
CA PRO A 148 -10.78 4.60 -13.59
C PRO A 148 -9.40 3.94 -13.57
N ALA A 149 -8.94 3.42 -12.42
CA ALA A 149 -7.72 2.62 -12.30
C ALA A 149 -8.07 1.13 -12.39
N GLU A 150 -7.56 0.43 -13.41
CA GLU A 150 -7.79 -1.00 -13.58
C GLU A 150 -7.23 -1.80 -12.40
N GLU A 151 -6.15 -1.33 -11.81
CA GLU A 151 -5.51 -1.85 -10.60
C GLU A 151 -6.54 -1.93 -9.44
N SER A 152 -7.12 -0.78 -9.07
CA SER A 152 -8.12 -0.69 -8.01
C SER A 152 -9.42 -1.40 -8.39
N ALA A 153 -9.85 -1.32 -9.65
CA ALA A 153 -11.07 -1.97 -10.14
C ALA A 153 -11.01 -3.51 -10.03
N ASN A 154 -9.86 -4.11 -10.35
CA ASN A 154 -9.67 -5.55 -10.21
C ASN A 154 -9.62 -5.97 -8.74
N LEU A 155 -8.96 -5.20 -7.87
CA LEU A 155 -8.94 -5.50 -6.42
C LEU A 155 -10.34 -5.37 -5.79
N ILE A 156 -11.13 -4.36 -6.16
CA ILE A 156 -12.54 -4.24 -5.73
C ILE A 156 -13.34 -5.51 -6.09
N LYS A 157 -13.15 -6.04 -7.31
CA LYS A 157 -13.82 -7.27 -7.74
C LYS A 157 -13.37 -8.48 -6.93
N LEU A 158 -12.07 -8.61 -6.64
CA LEU A 158 -11.55 -9.66 -5.76
C LEU A 158 -12.20 -9.56 -4.37
N VAL A 159 -12.17 -8.38 -3.75
CA VAL A 159 -12.74 -8.12 -2.42
C VAL A 159 -14.22 -8.52 -2.34
N ALA A 160 -15.00 -8.23 -3.39
CA ALA A 160 -16.42 -8.62 -3.44
C ALA A 160 -16.66 -10.14 -3.40
N THR A 161 -15.64 -10.97 -3.70
CA THR A 161 -15.73 -12.43 -3.60
C THR A 161 -15.42 -12.99 -2.21
N LEU A 162 -14.82 -12.17 -1.32
CA LEU A 162 -14.29 -12.62 -0.03
C LEU A 162 -15.36 -12.69 1.08
N GLY A 163 -16.49 -12.00 0.90
CA GLY A 163 -17.47 -11.79 1.96
C GLY A 163 -17.00 -10.75 2.98
N ASP A 164 -17.38 -10.94 4.24
CA ASP A 164 -17.06 -10.00 5.32
C ASP A 164 -15.59 -10.17 5.76
N VAL A 165 -14.77 -9.18 5.41
CA VAL A 165 -13.37 -9.09 5.85
C VAL A 165 -13.32 -8.53 7.26
N LEU A 166 -12.72 -9.24 8.22
CA LEU A 166 -12.57 -8.78 9.61
C LEU A 166 -11.40 -7.81 9.76
N MET A 167 -10.28 -8.10 9.10
CA MET A 167 -9.06 -7.29 9.16
C MET A 167 -8.51 -7.01 7.75
N HIS A 168 -8.12 -5.77 7.49
CA HIS A 168 -7.43 -5.37 6.27
C HIS A 168 -6.19 -4.53 6.62
N ILE A 169 -5.01 -5.02 6.23
CA ILE A 169 -3.76 -4.26 6.32
C ILE A 169 -3.26 -3.97 4.90
N ASP A 170 -3.12 -2.69 4.59
CA ASP A 170 -2.59 -2.20 3.32
C ASP A 170 -1.15 -1.73 3.51
N LEU A 171 -0.23 -2.32 2.76
CA LEU A 171 1.20 -2.15 2.99
C LEU A 171 1.78 -1.06 2.08
N HIS A 172 2.20 0.04 2.70
CA HIS A 172 2.70 1.22 2.01
C HIS A 172 4.07 1.69 2.55
N GLU A 173 4.67 2.62 1.81
CA GLU A 173 5.90 3.33 2.17
C GLU A 173 5.78 4.82 1.89
N THR A 174 6.45 5.62 2.71
CA THR A 174 6.72 7.03 2.43
C THR A 174 8.20 7.18 2.12
N THR A 175 8.56 7.75 0.97
CA THR A 175 9.95 7.80 0.47
C THR A 175 10.41 9.24 0.21
N ASP A 176 11.71 9.47 0.09
CA ASP A 176 12.27 10.74 -0.40
C ASP A 176 11.75 11.08 -1.82
N SER A 177 11.42 10.06 -2.60
CA SER A 177 10.82 10.23 -3.93
C SER A 177 9.39 10.79 -3.91
N ASP A 178 8.70 10.74 -2.77
CA ASP A 178 7.43 11.45 -2.61
C ASP A 178 7.60 12.96 -2.70
N GLU A 179 8.65 13.54 -2.09
CA GLU A 179 8.92 14.98 -2.17
C GLU A 179 9.74 15.38 -3.40
N THR A 180 10.61 14.49 -3.89
CA THR A 180 11.51 14.84 -5.00
C THR A 180 10.94 14.55 -6.39
N GLU A 181 9.95 13.67 -6.51
CA GLU A 181 9.33 13.28 -7.80
C GLU A 181 7.79 13.36 -7.75
N PHE A 182 7.12 12.62 -6.85
CA PHE A 182 5.69 12.38 -6.97
C PHE A 182 4.79 13.56 -6.56
N ARG A 183 5.07 14.24 -5.44
CA ARG A 183 4.30 15.44 -5.02
C ARG A 183 4.51 16.62 -5.98
N PRO A 184 5.73 16.90 -6.48
CA PRO A 184 5.91 17.88 -7.56
C PRO A 184 5.18 17.52 -8.85
N ALA A 185 5.24 16.25 -9.28
CA ALA A 185 4.51 15.78 -10.45
C ALA A 185 3.00 15.96 -10.26
N LEU A 186 2.47 15.60 -9.08
CA LEU A 186 1.07 15.76 -8.73
C LEU A 186 0.62 17.22 -8.81
N ALA A 187 1.40 18.12 -8.23
CA ALA A 187 1.11 19.54 -8.26
C ALA A 187 1.08 20.08 -9.70
N ALA A 188 2.04 19.69 -10.53
CA ALA A 188 2.07 20.06 -11.94
C ALA A 188 0.90 19.46 -12.73
N ARG A 189 0.56 18.19 -12.48
CA ARG A 189 -0.58 17.50 -13.12
C ARG A 189 -1.90 18.19 -12.82
N ASP A 190 -2.08 18.62 -11.58
CA ASP A 190 -3.34 19.21 -11.11
C ASP A 190 -3.36 20.74 -11.28
N GLY A 191 -2.27 21.34 -11.77
CA GLY A 191 -2.16 22.79 -11.99
C GLY A 191 -2.14 23.60 -10.69
N ILE A 192 -1.67 23.00 -9.60
CA ILE A 192 -1.60 23.63 -8.28
C ILE A 192 -0.15 23.95 -7.89
N GLU A 193 0.03 24.85 -6.93
CA GLU A 193 1.36 25.15 -6.40
C GLU A 193 1.89 23.95 -5.60
N TYR A 194 3.13 23.56 -5.86
CA TYR A 194 3.85 22.60 -5.04
C TYR A 194 4.35 23.30 -3.77
N ILE A 195 4.03 22.72 -2.62
CA ILE A 195 4.53 23.12 -1.31
C ILE A 195 5.30 21.94 -0.75
N GLU A 196 6.61 22.11 -0.61
CA GLU A 196 7.52 21.13 -0.01
C GLU A 196 7.07 20.82 1.43
N GLY A 197 6.86 19.53 1.68
CA GLY A 197 6.52 18.96 2.97
C GLY A 197 7.76 18.42 3.70
N MET A 198 7.50 17.62 4.72
CA MET A 198 8.51 16.85 5.45
C MET A 198 8.26 15.36 5.22
N ILE A 199 9.32 14.60 5.01
CA ILE A 199 9.29 13.13 5.10
C ILE A 199 9.47 12.75 6.58
N PRO A 200 8.52 12.02 7.18
CA PRO A 200 8.65 11.57 8.56
C PRO A 200 9.74 10.49 8.67
N ASP A 201 10.69 10.67 9.58
CA ASP A 201 11.79 9.72 9.78
C ASP A 201 11.34 8.54 10.68
N GLY A 202 10.78 7.51 10.05
CA GLY A 202 10.45 6.23 10.68
C GLY A 202 9.09 5.68 10.25
N PHE A 203 8.75 4.51 10.78
CA PHE A 203 7.48 3.86 10.50
C PHE A 203 6.30 4.59 11.15
N TYR A 204 5.18 4.69 10.47
CA TYR A 204 3.90 5.09 11.06
C TYR A 204 2.73 4.33 10.43
N THR A 205 1.54 4.54 10.96
CA THR A 205 0.29 3.99 10.42
C THR A 205 -0.73 5.08 10.16
N VAL A 206 -1.55 4.86 9.14
CA VAL A 206 -2.74 5.66 8.85
C VAL A 206 -3.99 4.81 9.18
N GLY A 207 -4.69 5.18 10.25
CA GLY A 207 -5.98 4.60 10.62
C GLY A 207 -7.16 5.30 9.94
N ASP A 208 -8.34 4.68 9.99
CA ASP A 208 -9.56 5.31 9.48
C ASP A 208 -10.14 6.28 10.51
N SER A 209 -10.31 7.55 10.15
CA SER A 209 -10.97 8.53 11.01
C SER A 209 -12.42 8.16 11.39
N GLU A 210 -13.11 7.38 10.57
CA GLU A 210 -14.48 6.90 10.85
C GLU A 210 -14.50 5.58 11.64
N ASN A 211 -13.39 4.84 11.66
CA ASN A 211 -13.20 3.59 12.40
C ASN A 211 -11.76 3.48 12.97
N PRO A 212 -11.39 4.30 13.98
CA PRO A 212 -9.98 4.53 14.33
C PRO A 212 -9.26 3.36 15.01
N GLN A 213 -9.99 2.47 15.69
CA GLN A 213 -9.45 1.27 16.37
C GLN A 213 -8.10 1.51 17.10
N PRO A 214 -8.03 2.45 18.07
CA PRO A 214 -6.76 2.90 18.65
C PRO A 214 -5.94 1.77 19.28
N ASP A 215 -6.58 0.82 19.96
CA ASP A 215 -5.90 -0.33 20.57
C ASP A 215 -5.30 -1.27 19.50
N PHE A 216 -5.93 -1.40 18.33
CA PHE A 216 -5.39 -2.15 17.20
C PHE A 216 -4.18 -1.43 16.59
N GLN A 217 -4.29 -0.12 16.32
CA GLN A 217 -3.17 0.69 15.84
C GLN A 217 -1.97 0.60 16.79
N LYS A 218 -2.24 0.66 18.10
CA LYS A 218 -1.22 0.46 19.13
C LYS A 218 -0.55 -0.90 19.07
N ALA A 219 -1.30 -1.98 18.90
CA ALA A 219 -0.71 -3.31 18.79
C ALA A 219 0.18 -3.46 17.54
N VAL A 220 -0.21 -2.83 16.42
CA VAL A 220 0.61 -2.76 15.20
C VAL A 220 1.90 -1.99 15.48
N ILE A 221 1.81 -0.77 16.02
CA ILE A 221 2.97 0.07 16.35
C ILE A 221 3.92 -0.62 17.34
N GLU A 222 3.40 -1.23 18.41
CA GLU A 222 4.22 -1.93 19.40
C GLU A 222 4.90 -3.19 18.84
N SER A 223 4.31 -3.82 17.82
CA SER A 223 4.93 -4.93 17.09
C SER A 223 6.09 -4.42 16.23
N VAL A 224 5.86 -3.37 15.45
CA VAL A 224 6.84 -2.81 14.50
C VAL A 224 8.00 -2.10 15.22
N ALA A 225 7.74 -1.45 16.36
CA ALA A 225 8.76 -0.76 17.15
C ALA A 225 9.88 -1.68 17.69
N LYS A 226 9.70 -3.01 17.59
CA LYS A 226 10.73 -4.01 17.92
C LYS A 226 11.70 -4.26 16.77
N VAL A 227 11.35 -3.82 15.56
CA VAL A 227 12.06 -4.09 14.30
C VAL A 227 12.69 -2.80 13.76
N THR A 228 11.94 -1.71 13.73
CA THR A 228 12.40 -0.41 13.21
C THR A 228 11.92 0.74 14.10
N HIS A 229 12.48 1.94 13.92
CA HIS A 229 12.05 3.12 14.65
C HIS A 229 10.72 3.65 14.13
N ILE A 230 9.94 4.23 15.05
CA ILE A 230 8.63 4.82 14.77
C ILE A 230 8.80 6.32 14.54
N ALA A 231 8.14 6.85 13.51
CA ALA A 231 8.21 8.25 13.15
C ALA A 231 7.71 9.15 14.29
N PRO A 232 8.51 10.16 14.70
CA PRO A 232 8.05 11.19 15.62
C PRO A 232 7.08 12.16 14.93
N ALA A 233 6.29 12.86 15.73
CA ALA A 233 5.55 14.02 15.25
C ALA A 233 6.50 15.19 14.96
N ASP A 234 6.14 16.06 14.03
CA ASP A 234 6.83 17.31 13.76
C ASP A 234 6.58 18.38 14.86
N GLU A 235 7.08 19.59 14.65
CA GLU A 235 6.93 20.71 15.60
C GLU A 235 5.47 21.14 15.84
N ASN A 236 4.55 20.78 14.95
CA ASN A 236 3.12 21.04 15.07
C ASN A 236 2.35 19.86 15.69
N GLY A 237 3.03 18.77 16.04
CA GLY A 237 2.38 17.55 16.51
C GLY A 237 1.72 16.75 15.37
N GLU A 238 2.23 16.89 14.16
CA GLU A 238 1.68 16.28 12.95
C GLU A 238 2.66 15.27 12.31
N ILE A 239 2.13 14.33 11.53
CA ILE A 239 2.89 13.55 10.54
C ILE A 239 2.22 13.82 9.20
N ILE A 240 3.01 14.23 8.19
CA ILE A 240 2.55 14.62 6.85
C ILE A 240 1.34 15.57 6.86
N GLY A 241 1.36 16.59 7.73
CA GLY A 241 0.30 17.59 7.85
C GLY A 241 -1.00 17.09 8.52
N SER A 242 -0.91 15.96 9.23
CA SER A 242 -2.05 15.31 9.88
C SER A 242 -1.79 15.17 11.39
N PRO A 243 -2.71 15.58 12.26
CA PRO A 243 -2.50 15.48 13.71
C PRO A 243 -2.23 14.05 14.16
N VAL A 244 -1.17 13.88 14.95
CA VAL A 244 -0.83 12.59 15.57
C VAL A 244 -1.85 12.29 16.67
N VAL A 245 -2.56 11.16 16.54
CA VAL A 245 -3.59 10.72 17.51
C VAL A 245 -3.02 9.77 18.58
N GLN A 246 -1.90 9.13 18.25
CA GLN A 246 -1.07 8.28 19.11
C GLN A 246 0.34 8.25 18.52
N PHE A 247 1.38 8.00 19.33
CA PHE A 247 2.74 7.86 18.80
C PHE A 247 2.81 6.91 17.58
N GLY A 248 3.22 7.46 16.43
CA GLY A 248 3.26 6.75 15.15
C GLY A 248 1.91 6.56 14.43
N VAL A 249 0.84 7.25 14.83
CA VAL A 249 -0.51 7.04 14.28
C VAL A 249 -1.14 8.38 13.89
N ILE A 250 -1.58 8.46 12.64
CA ILE A 250 -2.48 9.50 12.11
C ILE A 250 -3.75 8.84 11.55
N ASN A 251 -4.78 9.65 11.25
CA ASN A 251 -6.02 9.13 10.68
C ASN A 251 -6.45 9.89 9.42
N TYR A 252 -6.99 9.16 8.45
CA TYR A 252 -7.63 9.70 7.24
C TYR A 252 -9.04 9.16 7.05
N PRO A 253 -9.94 9.91 6.39
CA PRO A 253 -11.26 9.39 6.01
C PRO A 253 -11.11 8.50 4.77
N MET A 254 -10.80 7.22 5.02
CA MET A 254 -10.34 6.24 4.02
C MET A 254 -11.27 6.14 2.82
N VAL A 255 -12.57 5.91 3.08
CA VAL A 255 -13.61 5.78 2.04
C VAL A 255 -13.78 7.08 1.25
N LYS A 256 -13.81 8.23 1.94
CA LYS A 256 -14.00 9.55 1.31
C LYS A 256 -12.86 9.90 0.35
N LEU A 257 -11.64 9.48 0.67
CA LEU A 257 -10.45 9.73 -0.15
C LEU A 257 -10.23 8.65 -1.22
N GLY A 258 -11.03 7.58 -1.23
CA GLY A 258 -10.87 6.47 -2.17
C GLY A 258 -9.58 5.70 -1.96
N LEU A 259 -9.15 5.56 -0.70
CA LEU A 259 -7.96 4.80 -0.30
C LEU A 259 -8.27 3.30 -0.28
N CYS A 260 -7.26 2.47 -0.52
CA CYS A 260 -7.35 1.01 -0.45
C CYS A 260 -7.81 0.55 0.93
N GLY A 261 -7.34 1.17 2.01
CA GLY A 261 -7.83 0.93 3.38
C GLY A 261 -9.35 1.12 3.57
N GLY A 262 -10.06 1.75 2.62
CA GLY A 262 -11.52 1.90 2.59
C GLY A 262 -12.23 0.97 1.61
N VAL A 263 -11.54 0.01 0.97
CA VAL A 263 -12.14 -0.93 0.00
C VAL A 263 -13.02 -1.99 0.66
N THR A 264 -12.75 -2.27 1.94
CA THR A 264 -13.53 -3.19 2.77
C THR A 264 -14.28 -2.41 3.85
N ASN A 265 -15.29 -3.04 4.47
CA ASN A 265 -15.90 -2.56 5.71
C ASN A 265 -15.30 -3.27 6.93
N CYS A 266 -13.99 -3.53 6.92
CA CYS A 266 -13.36 -4.32 7.97
C CYS A 266 -13.46 -3.63 9.34
N VAL A 267 -13.46 -4.44 10.40
CA VAL A 267 -13.46 -3.93 11.78
C VAL A 267 -12.08 -3.38 12.12
N TYR A 268 -11.02 -4.08 11.71
CA TYR A 268 -9.63 -3.75 12.01
C TYR A 268 -8.87 -3.38 10.73
N GLY A 269 -8.68 -2.09 10.49
CA GLY A 269 -8.04 -1.57 9.28
C GLY A 269 -6.83 -0.70 9.60
N THR A 270 -5.75 -0.81 8.82
CA THR A 270 -4.67 0.19 8.82
C THR A 270 -3.91 0.20 7.51
N THR A 271 -3.31 1.34 7.18
CA THR A 271 -2.30 1.48 6.14
C THR A 271 -0.95 1.68 6.81
N THR A 272 0.05 0.86 6.48
CA THR A 272 1.40 1.00 7.02
C THR A 272 2.20 2.00 6.21
N GLU A 273 3.15 2.70 6.81
CA GLU A 273 4.00 3.65 6.09
C GLU A 273 5.44 3.47 6.58
N VAL A 274 6.19 2.61 5.90
CA VAL A 274 7.64 2.42 6.14
C VAL A 274 8.42 3.58 5.51
N TYR A 275 9.53 3.99 6.13
CA TYR A 275 10.48 4.95 5.56
C TYR A 275 11.80 4.25 5.17
N PRO A 276 11.99 3.86 3.91
CA PRO A 276 13.16 3.08 3.48
C PRO A 276 14.42 3.91 3.27
N ASP A 277 14.32 5.22 3.04
CA ASP A 277 15.48 6.08 2.73
C ASP A 277 16.21 6.57 3.99
N SER A 278 15.77 6.13 5.19
CA SER A 278 16.47 6.43 6.44
C SER A 278 17.88 5.83 6.42
N PRO A 279 18.94 6.58 6.80
CA PRO A 279 20.32 6.08 6.79
C PRO A 279 20.56 4.94 7.79
N THR A 280 19.59 4.63 8.65
CA THR A 280 19.67 3.58 9.68
C THR A 280 18.82 2.36 9.39
N VAL A 281 18.17 2.28 8.21
CA VAL A 281 17.28 1.18 7.83
C VAL A 281 17.83 0.48 6.58
N THR A 282 17.60 -0.83 6.49
CA THR A 282 17.89 -1.66 5.33
C THR A 282 16.61 -2.15 4.64
N ASP A 283 16.70 -2.51 3.36
CA ASP A 283 15.57 -3.09 2.60
C ASP A 283 14.92 -4.30 3.31
N GLU A 284 15.74 -5.11 4.00
CA GLU A 284 15.24 -6.26 4.73
C GLU A 284 14.49 -5.86 6.01
N GLU A 285 14.98 -4.85 6.74
CA GLU A 285 14.26 -4.28 7.89
C GLU A 285 12.94 -3.63 7.46
N CYS A 286 12.88 -3.03 6.26
CA CYS A 286 11.61 -2.55 5.69
C CYS A 286 10.63 -3.70 5.49
N ASN A 287 11.06 -4.80 4.87
CA ASN A 287 10.22 -6.00 4.70
C ASN A 287 9.78 -6.58 6.06
N ASP A 288 10.70 -6.65 7.03
CA ASP A 288 10.40 -7.12 8.39
C ASP A 288 9.40 -6.22 9.11
N ALA A 289 9.47 -4.90 8.93
CA ALA A 289 8.50 -3.96 9.50
C ALA A 289 7.09 -4.22 8.97
N GLN A 290 6.95 -4.49 7.67
CA GLN A 290 5.66 -4.84 7.06
C GLN A 290 5.12 -6.17 7.62
N VAL A 291 5.97 -7.21 7.72
CA VAL A 291 5.59 -8.49 8.34
C VAL A 291 5.17 -8.29 9.80
N ALA A 292 5.96 -7.53 10.57
CA ALA A 292 5.67 -7.22 11.97
C ALA A 292 4.35 -6.46 12.14
N ALA A 293 3.98 -5.59 11.19
CA ALA A 293 2.70 -4.91 11.20
C ALA A 293 1.54 -5.90 11.03
N VAL A 294 1.63 -6.80 10.04
CA VAL A 294 0.61 -7.83 9.80
C VAL A 294 0.48 -8.77 10.99
N VAL A 295 1.59 -9.28 11.52
CA VAL A 295 1.65 -10.14 12.71
C VAL A 295 1.10 -9.44 13.95
N GLY A 296 1.41 -8.16 14.14
CA GLY A 296 0.90 -7.34 15.25
C GLY A 296 -0.62 -7.24 15.20
N GLY A 297 -1.17 -6.97 14.01
CA GLY A 297 -2.61 -6.95 13.79
C GLY A 297 -3.28 -8.31 14.04
N LEU A 298 -2.74 -9.39 13.47
CA LEU A 298 -3.27 -10.75 13.65
C LEU A 298 -3.28 -11.18 15.13
N ASN A 299 -2.20 -10.93 15.86
CA ASN A 299 -2.12 -11.25 17.29
C ASN A 299 -3.14 -10.45 18.11
N TYR A 300 -3.33 -9.17 17.79
CA TYR A 300 -4.36 -8.37 18.43
C TYR A 300 -5.75 -8.95 18.17
N VAL A 301 -6.10 -9.22 16.90
CA VAL A 301 -7.41 -9.76 16.54
C VAL A 301 -7.64 -11.11 17.21
N LEU A 302 -6.64 -11.99 17.21
CA LEU A 302 -6.73 -13.29 17.86
C LEU A 302 -7.05 -13.15 19.36
N SER A 303 -6.40 -12.20 20.05
CA SER A 303 -6.68 -11.90 21.47
C SER A 303 -8.09 -11.35 21.75
N LYS A 304 -8.85 -10.99 20.71
CA LYS A 304 -10.26 -10.55 20.80
C LYS A 304 -11.27 -11.63 20.42
N LEU A 305 -10.82 -12.71 19.80
CA LEU A 305 -11.65 -13.86 19.40
C LEU A 305 -11.71 -14.95 20.49
N GLU A 306 -10.76 -14.94 21.42
CA GLU A 306 -10.76 -15.73 22.66
C GLU A 306 -11.78 -15.19 23.69
#